data_AF-A0A2V9RHM3-F1
#
_entry.id   AF-A0A2V9RHM3-F1
#
_cell.length_a   1.000
_cell.length_b   1.000
_cell.length_c   1.000
_cell.angle_alpha   90.00
_cell.angle_beta   90.00
_cell.angle_gamma   90.00
#
_symmetry.space_group_name_H-M   'P 1'
#
loop_
_entity.id
_entity.type
_entity.pdbx_description
1 polymer ?
#
loop_
_entity_poly.entity_id
_entity_poly.type
_entity_poly.pdbx_seq_one_letter_code
_entity_poly.pdbx_strand_id
1 'polypeptide(L)' 'MSKSSRPTAQKRAKEKARQEKRQQKEARRLQSKERKANAGLRGGEEDPDIAGIRPGPQPLPAEWDTITSPDEEKK' A
#
# COMPACT_ATOMS: atom_id res chain seq x y z
N MET A 1 5.01 -11.06 -53.32
CA MET A 1 5.84 -11.86 -52.39
C MET A 1 6.09 -11.08 -51.11
N SER A 2 5.45 -11.45 -50.00
CA SER A 2 5.54 -10.74 -48.72
C SER A 2 6.83 -11.12 -47.98
N LYS A 3 7.85 -10.27 -48.08
CA LYS A 3 9.11 -10.41 -47.32
C LYS A 3 8.94 -9.78 -45.93
N SER A 4 8.26 -10.47 -45.00
CA SER A 4 8.28 -10.06 -43.59
C SER A 4 8.09 -11.26 -42.66
N SER A 5 9.03 -12.21 -42.70
CA SER A 5 9.02 -13.35 -41.75
C SER A 5 9.91 -13.13 -40.52
N ARG A 6 10.80 -12.12 -40.53
CA ARG A 6 11.79 -11.91 -39.46
C ARG A 6 11.65 -10.51 -38.85
N PRO A 7 11.45 -10.40 -37.53
CA PRO A 7 11.44 -9.10 -36.86
C PRO A 7 12.80 -8.42 -36.99
N THR A 8 12.77 -7.11 -37.27
CA THR A 8 13.95 -6.26 -37.35
C THR A 8 14.77 -6.34 -36.06
N ALA A 9 16.07 -6.08 -36.13
CA ALA A 9 16.96 -6.14 -34.96
C ALA A 9 16.44 -5.28 -33.79
N GLN A 10 15.88 -4.10 -34.11
CA GLN A 10 15.26 -3.21 -33.13
C GLN A 10 14.06 -3.85 -32.42
N LYS A 11 13.20 -4.58 -33.14
CA LYS A 11 12.07 -5.29 -32.52
C LYS A 11 12.56 -6.36 -31.54
N ARG A 12 13.60 -7.12 -31.90
CA ARG A 12 14.22 -8.12 -31.01
C ARG A 12 14.83 -7.48 -29.76
N ALA A 13 15.53 -6.36 -29.91
CA ALA A 13 16.10 -5.65 -28.76
C ALA A 13 15.01 -5.15 -27.79
N LYS A 14 13.94 -4.54 -28.32
CA LYS A 14 12.81 -4.06 -27.51
C LYS A 14 12.09 -5.19 -26.78
N GLU A 15 11.96 -6.35 -27.43
CA GLU A 15 11.30 -7.52 -26.87
C GLU A 15 12.14 -8.15 -25.74
N LYS A 16 13.45 -8.31 -25.94
CA LYS A 16 14.40 -8.71 -24.87
C LYS A 16 14.35 -7.77 -23.67
N ALA A 17 14.42 -6.46 -23.87
CA ALA A 17 14.35 -5.49 -22.77
C ALA A 17 13.03 -5.57 -21.98
N ARG A 18 11.91 -5.86 -22.67
CA ARG A 18 10.62 -6.07 -22.01
C ARG A 18 10.62 -7.35 -21.18
N GLN A 19 11.18 -8.44 -21.70
CA GLN A 19 11.31 -9.71 -20.98
C GLN A 19 12.21 -9.55 -19.75
N GLU A 20 13.38 -8.93 -19.88
CA GLU A 20 14.31 -8.67 -18.77
C GLU A 20 13.65 -7.84 -17.66
N LYS A 21 12.92 -6.76 -18.01
CA LYS A 21 12.19 -5.95 -17.03
C LYS A 21 11.09 -6.73 -16.31
N ARG A 22 10.42 -7.67 -16.99
CA ARG A 22 9.42 -8.55 -16.36
C ARG A 22 10.08 -9.50 -15.37
N GLN A 23 11.14 -10.18 -15.80
CA GLN A 23 11.91 -11.09 -14.95
C GLN A 23 12.46 -10.37 -13.70
N GLN A 24 13.02 -9.17 -13.85
CA GLN A 24 13.50 -8.37 -12.71
C GLN A 24 12.37 -8.01 -11.73
N LYS A 25 11.18 -7.65 -12.24
CA LYS A 25 10.02 -7.35 -11.39
C LYS A 25 9.52 -8.59 -10.66
N GLU A 26 9.50 -9.74 -11.34
CA GLU A 26 9.11 -11.02 -10.73
C GLU A 26 10.10 -11.43 -9.65
N ALA A 27 11.41 -11.35 -9.91
CA ALA A 27 12.45 -11.60 -8.92
C ALA A 27 12.30 -10.67 -7.70
N ARG A 28 12.07 -9.37 -7.90
CA ARG A 28 11.82 -8.42 -6.80
C ARG A 28 10.56 -8.79 -6.00
N ARG A 29 9.49 -9.22 -6.67
CA ARG A 29 8.25 -9.66 -6.01
C ARG A 29 8.48 -10.91 -5.16
N LEU A 30 9.24 -11.89 -5.67
CA LEU A 30 9.59 -13.10 -4.92
C LEU A 30 10.43 -12.75 -3.68
N GLN A 31 11.48 -11.93 -3.84
CA GLN A 31 12.29 -11.46 -2.71
C GLN A 31 11.45 -10.71 -1.68
N SER A 32 10.53 -9.84 -2.09
CA SER A 32 9.63 -9.14 -1.17
C SER A 32 8.67 -10.09 -0.45
N LYS A 33 8.15 -11.13 -1.14
CA LYS A 33 7.33 -12.17 -0.52
C LYS A 33 8.11 -12.97 0.50
N GLU A 34 9.32 -13.41 0.17
CA GLU A 34 10.21 -14.12 1.09
C GLU A 34 10.56 -13.26 2.31
N ARG A 35 10.95 -12.00 2.09
CA ARG A 35 11.20 -11.06 3.19
C ARG A 35 9.98 -10.88 4.08
N LYS A 36 8.78 -10.77 3.51
CA LYS A 36 7.54 -10.63 4.29
C LYS A 36 7.17 -11.92 5.03
N ALA A 37 7.43 -13.08 4.44
CA ALA A 37 7.19 -14.38 5.09
C ALA A 37 8.19 -14.65 6.23
N ASN A 38 9.44 -14.22 6.05
CA ASN A 38 10.50 -14.36 7.06
C ASN A 38 10.50 -13.23 8.09
N ALA A 39 9.88 -12.08 7.79
CA ALA A 39 9.61 -11.07 8.78
C ALA A 39 8.64 -11.68 9.78
N GLY A 40 9.13 -12.00 10.98
CA GLY A 40 8.30 -12.46 12.07
C GLY A 40 7.15 -11.48 12.33
N LEU A 41 6.09 -11.98 12.95
CA LEU A 41 5.03 -11.15 13.51
C LEU A 41 5.71 -10.03 14.31
N ARG A 42 5.44 -8.77 13.97
CA ARG A 42 5.92 -7.64 14.79
C ARG A 42 5.29 -7.85 16.17
N GLY A 43 6.10 -8.30 17.11
CA GLY A 43 5.63 -8.77 18.40
C GLY A 43 5.17 -7.59 19.25
N GLY A 44 3.94 -7.69 19.75
CA GLY A 44 3.42 -7.27 21.07
C GLY A 44 3.58 -5.83 21.57
N GLU A 45 4.58 -5.08 21.10
CA GLU A 45 4.84 -3.71 21.50
C GLU A 45 4.14 -2.80 20.50
N GLU A 46 2.99 -2.26 20.91
CA GLU A 46 2.30 -1.23 20.15
C GLU A 46 3.25 -0.05 19.92
N ASP A 47 3.30 0.43 18.68
CA ASP A 47 4.09 1.60 18.31
C ASP A 47 3.64 2.78 19.19
N PRO A 48 4.54 3.48 19.90
CA PRO A 48 4.17 4.61 20.75
C PRO A 48 3.37 5.68 20.00
N ASP A 49 3.56 5.81 18.69
CA ASP A 49 2.82 6.76 17.84
C ASP A 49 1.39 6.29 17.53
N ILE A 50 1.12 4.98 17.58
CA ILE A 50 -0.18 4.40 17.22
C ILE A 50 -0.99 3.93 18.43
N ALA A 51 -0.34 3.80 19.59
CA ALA A 51 -0.96 3.38 20.83
C ALA A 51 -2.12 4.32 21.22
N GLY A 52 -3.30 3.73 21.53
CA GLY A 52 -4.48 4.49 21.96
C GLY A 52 -5.31 5.14 20.83
N ILE A 53 -4.90 5.06 19.57
CA ILE A 53 -5.72 5.51 18.44
C ILE A 53 -6.79 4.47 18.15
N ARG A 54 -8.06 4.88 18.16
CA ARG A 54 -9.18 4.01 17.79
C ARG A 54 -9.49 4.19 16.31
N PRO A 55 -9.68 3.11 15.54
CA PRO A 55 -10.14 3.23 14.16
C PRO A 55 -11.56 3.80 14.16
N GLY A 56 -11.78 4.84 13.37
CA GLY A 56 -13.05 5.56 13.28
C GLY A 56 -12.95 7.01 13.77
N PRO A 57 -14.09 7.73 13.86
CA PRO A 57 -14.11 9.06 14.44
C PRO A 57 -13.77 8.96 15.93
N GLN A 58 -12.75 9.70 16.35
CA GLN A 58 -12.38 9.79 17.76
C GLN A 58 -13.48 10.55 18.52
N PRO A 59 -13.83 10.11 19.74
CA PRO A 59 -14.80 10.84 20.55
C PRO A 59 -14.27 12.26 20.79
N LEU A 60 -15.17 13.23 20.69
CA LEU A 60 -14.86 14.61 21.07
C LEU A 60 -14.51 14.62 22.56
N PRO A 61 -13.52 15.40 23.00
CA PRO A 61 -13.24 15.50 24.44
C PRO A 61 -14.40 16.18 25.16
N ALA A 62 -14.62 15.83 26.42
CA ALA A 62 -15.77 16.30 27.22
C ALA A 62 -15.91 17.84 27.30
N GLU A 63 -14.81 18.56 27.10
CA GLU A 63 -14.77 20.02 27.02
C GLU A 63 -15.58 20.58 25.83
N TRP A 64 -15.70 19.83 24.73
CA TRP A 64 -16.38 20.23 23.50
C TRP A 64 -17.85 19.79 23.40
N ASP A 65 -18.32 18.91 24.29
CA ASP A 65 -19.73 18.45 24.30
C ASP A 65 -20.73 19.58 24.59
N THR A 66 -20.27 20.66 25.21
CA THR A 66 -21.09 21.81 25.65
C THR A 66 -21.63 22.68 24.51
N ILE A 67 -21.17 22.49 23.28
CA ILE A 67 -21.52 23.36 22.14
C ILE A 67 -22.73 22.84 21.35
N THR A 68 -23.12 21.57 21.51
CA THR A 68 -24.08 20.88 20.63
C THR A 68 -25.50 20.71 21.18
N SER A 69 -25.83 21.17 22.39
CA SER A 69 -27.22 21.17 22.89
C SER A 69 -27.81 22.59 22.92
N PRO A 70 -28.45 23.06 21.84
CA PRO A 70 -29.24 24.27 21.87
C PRO A 70 -30.71 23.95 22.25
N ASP A 71 -31.01 23.34 23.39
CA ASP A 71 -32.41 23.12 23.82
C ASP A 71 -32.53 22.73 25.31
N GLU A 72 -32.17 23.61 26.25
CA GLU A 72 -32.68 23.54 27.64
C GLU A 72 -32.75 24.93 28.31
N GLU A 73 -33.52 25.87 27.78
CA GLU A 73 -34.11 26.94 28.61
C GLU A 73 -35.54 27.25 28.14
N LYS A 74 -36.47 26.34 28.45
CA LYS A 74 -37.88 26.69 28.66
C LYS A 74 -38.18 26.61 30.14
N LYS A 75 -38.22 27.76 30.82
CA LYS A 75 -39.00 27.95 32.04
C LYS A 75 -39.53 29.38 32.12
#